data_AF-A0A504YLH2-F1
#
_entry.id   AF-A0A504YLH2-F1
#
_cell.length_a   1.000
_cell.length_b   1.000
_cell.length_c   1.000
_cell.angle_alpha   90.00
_cell.angle_beta   90.00
_cell.angle_gamma   90.00
#
_symmetry.space_group_name_H-M   'P 1'
#
loop_
_entity.id
_entity.type
_entity.pdbx_description
1 polymer ?
#
loop_
_entity_poly.entity_id
_entity_poly.type
_entity_poly.pdbx_seq_one_letter_code
_entity_poly.pdbx_strand_id
1 'polypeptide(L)'
;MELDGEIAGHLDPDIGLLHRGTEKLIEYQRYTQTLPHFDRLDYASMMCDEHGHCLAVSKLLSIEVPRRAKYVRTLFVELTRLPNHSLTIGPHILVVGAVASIFWLFKENKMFEFCERVSGARMRAIYFRPSRVHLDLPLGLVNDMYQFLEKFVQLIDLDKSYQGCWNCVIQRCARYGPS
;
A
#
# COMPACT_ATOMS: atom_id res chain seq x y z
N MET A 1 9.62 -16.55 22.39
CA MET A 1 9.45 -15.47 23.37
C MET A 1 9.64 -16.05 24.75
N GLU A 2 10.64 -15.55 25.47
CA GLU A 2 10.95 -15.92 26.85
C GLU A 2 10.40 -14.82 27.78
N LEU A 3 9.67 -15.25 28.80
CA LEU A 3 8.92 -14.37 29.70
C LEU A 3 9.47 -14.45 31.12
N ASP A 4 9.61 -13.30 31.75
CA ASP A 4 9.80 -13.18 33.20
C ASP A 4 8.53 -12.52 33.79
N GLY A 5 7.56 -13.37 34.16
CA GLY A 5 6.23 -12.92 34.56
C GLY A 5 5.48 -12.21 33.42
N GLU A 6 5.14 -10.93 33.63
CA GLU A 6 4.47 -10.07 32.63
C GLU A 6 5.47 -9.35 31.71
N ILE A 7 6.77 -9.42 31.99
CA ILE A 7 7.82 -8.74 31.23
C ILE A 7 8.34 -9.69 30.15
N ALA A 8 8.30 -9.23 28.90
CA ALA A 8 8.97 -9.91 27.81
C ALA A 8 10.48 -9.69 27.92
N GLY A 9 11.24 -10.74 28.23
CA GLY A 9 12.69 -10.68 28.36
C GLY A 9 13.37 -10.80 27.00
N HIS A 10 13.06 -11.87 26.26
CA HIS A 10 13.67 -12.16 24.97
C HIS A 10 12.63 -12.56 23.92
N LEU A 11 12.80 -12.09 22.68
CA LEU A 11 11.87 -12.35 21.58
C LEU A 11 12.65 -12.70 20.31
N ASP A 12 12.64 -13.97 19.94
CA ASP A 12 13.12 -14.47 18.65
C ASP A 12 11.93 -14.72 17.72
N PRO A 13 11.68 -13.86 16.72
CA PRO A 13 10.65 -14.10 15.72
C PRO A 13 11.17 -15.02 14.61
N ASP A 14 10.54 -16.18 14.46
CA ASP A 14 10.82 -17.08 13.34
C ASP A 14 10.23 -16.52 12.03
N ILE A 15 11.08 -15.87 11.23
CA ILE A 15 10.73 -15.32 9.92
C ILE A 15 11.03 -16.32 8.80
N GLY A 16 10.40 -16.12 7.63
CA GLY A 16 10.67 -16.92 6.43
C GLY A 16 9.57 -17.92 6.04
N LEU A 17 8.47 -18.00 6.79
CA LEU A 17 7.30 -18.83 6.43
C LEU A 17 6.66 -18.44 5.08
N LEU A 18 6.85 -17.19 4.65
CA LEU A 18 6.43 -16.69 3.34
C LEU A 18 7.60 -16.50 2.37
N HIS A 19 8.78 -17.05 2.67
CA HIS A 19 9.92 -16.99 1.77
C HIS A 19 9.66 -17.87 0.54
N ARG A 20 9.67 -17.26 -0.64
CA ARG A 20 9.38 -17.92 -1.92
C ARG A 20 10.58 -17.96 -2.87
N GLY A 21 11.77 -17.55 -2.41
CA GLY A 21 12.95 -17.43 -3.27
C GLY A 21 12.73 -16.48 -4.45
N THR A 22 11.96 -15.41 -4.27
CA THR A 22 11.59 -14.44 -5.34
C THR A 22 12.81 -13.86 -6.03
N GLU A 23 13.86 -13.53 -5.27
CA GLU A 23 15.14 -13.03 -5.80
C GLU A 23 15.79 -14.05 -6.74
N LYS A 24 15.77 -15.34 -6.37
CA LYS A 24 16.31 -16.42 -7.21
C LYS A 24 15.50 -16.61 -8.49
N LEU A 25 14.17 -16.48 -8.42
CA LEU A 25 13.30 -16.56 -9.60
C LEU A 25 13.53 -15.39 -10.57
N ILE A 26 13.87 -14.21 -10.04
CA ILE A 26 14.14 -13.01 -10.83
C ILE A 26 15.40 -13.17 -11.68
N GLU A 27 16.43 -13.89 -11.20
CA GLU A 27 17.67 -14.15 -11.97
C GLU A 27 17.42 -14.88 -13.31
N TYR A 28 16.42 -15.76 -13.37
CA TYR A 28 16.09 -16.53 -14.56
C TYR A 28 15.14 -15.79 -15.52
N GLN A 29 14.70 -14.59 -15.17
CA GLN A 29 13.67 -13.84 -15.90
C GLN A 29 14.21 -12.53 -16.47
N ARG A 30 13.60 -12.08 -17.56
CA ARG A 30 13.93 -10.77 -18.16
C ARG A 30 13.30 -9.64 -17.33
N TYR A 31 13.87 -8.44 -17.35
CA TYR A 31 13.38 -7.26 -16.62
C TYR A 31 11.89 -6.92 -16.82
N THR A 32 11.30 -7.28 -17.98
CA THR A 32 9.85 -7.07 -18.21
C THR A 32 8.99 -8.14 -17.56
N GLN A 33 9.52 -9.35 -17.40
CA GLN A 33 8.87 -10.50 -16.78
C GLN A 33 9.02 -10.49 -15.26
N THR A 34 9.97 -9.74 -14.70
CA THR A 34 10.23 -9.64 -13.26
C THR A 34 9.26 -8.70 -12.54
N LEU A 35 8.67 -7.73 -13.24
CA LEU A 35 7.70 -6.78 -12.70
C LEU A 35 6.60 -7.39 -11.80
N PRO A 36 5.92 -8.49 -12.20
CA PRO A 36 4.86 -9.09 -11.39
C PRO A 36 5.34 -9.70 -10.08
N HIS A 37 6.65 -9.88 -9.88
CA HIS A 37 7.19 -10.30 -8.58
C HIS A 37 7.26 -9.14 -7.60
N PHE A 38 7.54 -7.92 -8.07
CA PHE A 38 7.57 -6.72 -7.22
C PHE A 38 6.18 -6.39 -6.68
N ASP A 39 5.13 -6.54 -7.49
CA ASP A 39 3.72 -6.47 -7.05
C ASP A 39 3.34 -7.42 -5.90
N ARG A 40 4.15 -8.45 -5.67
CA ARG A 40 3.88 -9.51 -4.69
C ARG A 40 4.76 -9.41 -3.45
N LEU A 41 5.68 -8.45 -3.39
CA LEU A 41 6.52 -8.20 -2.23
C LEU A 41 5.69 -7.47 -1.17
N ASP A 42 5.30 -6.22 -1.42
CA ASP A 42 4.26 -5.53 -0.68
C ASP A 42 2.92 -5.60 -1.43
N TYR A 43 2.05 -6.50 -0.96
CA TYR A 43 0.72 -6.69 -1.56
C TYR A 43 -0.23 -5.50 -1.30
N ALA A 44 0.11 -4.59 -0.39
CA ALA A 44 -0.68 -3.41 -0.07
C ALA A 44 -0.36 -2.23 -0.99
N SER A 45 0.92 -2.04 -1.33
CA SER A 45 1.40 -0.94 -2.17
C SER A 45 2.02 -1.39 -3.50
N MET A 46 1.25 -2.18 -4.25
CA MET A 46 1.65 -2.74 -5.57
C MET A 46 2.38 -1.72 -6.47
N MET A 47 1.80 -0.53 -6.71
CA MET A 47 2.35 0.44 -7.64
C MET A 47 3.60 1.15 -7.10
N CYS A 48 3.78 1.22 -5.78
CA CYS A 48 5.01 1.74 -5.18
C CYS A 48 6.20 0.81 -5.47
N ASP A 49 6.00 -0.50 -5.33
CA ASP A 49 7.02 -1.51 -5.60
C ASP A 49 7.34 -1.59 -7.09
N GLU A 50 6.32 -1.59 -7.96
CA GLU A 50 6.54 -1.48 -9.42
C GLU A 50 7.34 -0.22 -9.77
N HIS A 51 7.02 0.91 -9.12
CA HIS A 51 7.67 2.18 -9.37
C HIS A 51 9.15 2.12 -9.00
N GLY A 52 9.48 1.57 -7.82
CA GLY A 52 10.86 1.36 -7.38
C GLY A 52 11.66 0.52 -8.37
N HIS A 53 11.10 -0.60 -8.83
CA HIS A 53 11.74 -1.44 -9.84
C HIS A 53 11.93 -0.72 -11.19
N CYS A 54 10.89 -0.03 -11.67
CA CYS A 54 10.96 0.73 -12.92
C CYS A 54 11.98 1.86 -12.86
N LEU A 55 12.11 2.55 -11.73
CA LEU A 55 13.13 3.58 -11.52
C LEU A 55 14.54 2.99 -11.55
N ALA A 56 14.76 1.85 -10.87
CA ALA A 56 16.05 1.17 -10.89
C ALA A 56 16.46 0.78 -12.32
N VAL A 57 15.56 0.16 -13.08
CA VAL A 57 15.82 -0.24 -14.48
C VAL A 57 16.02 0.98 -15.38
N SER A 58 15.19 2.03 -15.24
CA SER A 58 15.35 3.27 -16.03
C SER A 58 16.67 3.98 -15.75
N LYS A 59 17.15 3.95 -14.49
CA LYS A 59 18.43 4.53 -14.11
C LYS A 59 19.61 3.73 -14.67
N LEU A 60 19.53 2.40 -14.68
CA LEU A 60 20.55 1.54 -15.28
C LEU A 60 20.67 1.73 -16.80
N LEU A 61 19.56 2.00 -17.48
CA LEU A 61 19.52 2.24 -18.92
C LEU A 61 19.74 3.71 -19.30
N SER A 62 19.87 4.62 -18.33
CA SER A 62 19.96 6.07 -18.55
C SER A 62 18.82 6.64 -19.41
N ILE A 63 17.60 6.14 -19.23
CA ILE A 63 16.42 6.56 -19.99
C ILE A 63 15.58 7.54 -19.18
N GLU A 64 15.26 8.69 -19.78
CA GLU A 64 14.31 9.63 -19.20
C GLU A 64 12.85 9.22 -19.45
N VAL A 65 12.04 9.33 -18.40
CA VAL A 65 10.59 9.09 -18.44
C VAL A 65 9.88 10.36 -18.93
N PRO A 66 8.90 10.29 -19.86
CA PRO A 66 8.19 11.46 -20.34
C PRO A 66 7.41 12.15 -19.22
N ARG A 67 7.24 13.48 -19.32
CA ARG A 67 6.64 14.32 -18.26
C ARG A 67 5.25 13.82 -17.82
N ARG A 68 4.38 13.45 -18.76
CA ARG A 68 3.04 12.91 -18.46
C ARG A 68 3.11 11.63 -17.62
N ALA A 69 3.99 10.70 -17.98
CA ALA A 69 4.17 9.45 -17.25
C ALA A 69 4.67 9.67 -15.82
N LYS A 70 5.50 10.68 -15.56
CA LYS A 70 5.91 11.04 -14.20
C LYS A 70 4.72 11.46 -13.33
N TYR A 71 3.85 12.34 -13.83
CA TYR A 71 2.65 12.77 -13.09
C TYR A 71 1.68 11.62 -12.83
N VAL A 72 1.41 10.78 -13.84
CA VAL A 72 0.54 9.61 -13.69
C VAL A 72 1.11 8.65 -12.63
N ARG A 73 2.43 8.41 -12.65
CA ARG A 73 3.08 7.57 -11.64
C ARG A 73 2.92 8.14 -10.24
N THR A 74 3.21 9.42 -10.04
CA THR A 74 3.05 10.07 -8.73
C THR A 74 1.60 10.02 -8.24
N LEU A 75 0.64 10.27 -9.12
CA LEU A 75 -0.79 10.19 -8.80
C LEU A 75 -1.18 8.81 -8.23
N PHE A 76 -0.77 7.73 -8.90
CA PHE A 76 -1.11 6.37 -8.44
C PHE A 76 -0.27 5.88 -7.25
N VAL A 77 0.98 6.33 -7.13
CA VAL A 77 1.80 6.07 -5.94
C VAL A 77 1.13 6.66 -4.70
N GLU A 78 0.65 7.91 -4.78
CA GLU A 78 -0.09 8.51 -3.67
C GLU A 78 -1.47 7.87 -3.47
N LEU A 79 -2.15 7.47 -4.55
CA LEU A 79 -3.42 6.73 -4.45
C LEU A 79 -3.25 5.38 -3.74
N THR A 80 -2.13 4.68 -3.94
CA THR A 80 -1.82 3.39 -3.28
C THR A 80 -1.20 3.55 -1.90
N ARG A 81 -0.68 4.75 -1.56
CA ARG A 81 -0.26 5.08 -0.19
C ARG A 81 -1.45 5.14 0.78
N LEU A 82 -2.58 5.72 0.38
CA LEU A 82 -3.78 5.81 1.20
C LEU A 82 -4.31 4.45 1.70
N PRO A 83 -4.57 3.44 0.84
CA PRO A 83 -5.03 2.14 1.29
C PRO A 83 -3.95 1.38 2.06
N ASN A 84 -2.65 1.63 1.80
CA ASN A 84 -1.57 1.03 2.59
C ASN A 84 -1.61 1.54 4.04
N HIS A 85 -1.81 2.85 4.26
CA HIS A 85 -2.02 3.38 5.59
C HIS A 85 -3.29 2.82 6.25
N SER A 86 -4.40 2.71 5.53
CA SER A 86 -5.62 2.10 6.05
C SER A 86 -5.42 0.63 6.44
N LEU A 87 -4.65 -0.13 5.66
CA LEU A 87 -4.30 -1.52 5.96
C LEU A 87 -3.25 -1.65 7.07
N THR A 88 -2.48 -0.61 7.36
CA THR A 88 -1.59 -0.60 8.52
C THR A 88 -2.37 -0.27 9.80
N ILE A 89 -3.18 0.80 9.75
CA ILE A 89 -3.90 1.34 10.90
C ILE A 89 -5.07 0.42 11.29
N GLY A 90 -5.86 -0.06 10.33
CA GLY A 90 -7.06 -0.85 10.60
C GLY A 90 -6.80 -2.13 11.39
N PRO A 91 -5.92 -3.03 10.91
CA PRO A 91 -5.50 -4.22 11.65
C PRO A 91 -4.80 -3.90 12.97
N HIS A 92 -4.02 -2.82 13.05
CA HIS A 92 -3.41 -2.41 14.32
C HIS A 92 -4.48 -2.10 15.37
N ILE A 93 -5.48 -1.29 15.01
CA ILE A 93 -6.62 -0.96 15.87
C ILE A 93 -7.44 -2.21 16.23
N LEU A 94 -7.59 -3.14 15.27
CA LEU A 94 -8.28 -4.42 15.50
C LEU A 94 -7.56 -5.27 16.55
N VAL A 95 -6.24 -5.41 16.46
CA VAL A 95 -5.42 -6.16 17.44
C VAL A 95 -5.49 -5.51 18.83
N VAL A 96 -5.60 -4.18 18.87
CA VAL A 96 -5.81 -3.43 20.13
C VAL A 96 -7.22 -3.64 20.69
N GLY A 97 -8.18 -4.17 19.92
CA GLY A 97 -9.51 -4.59 20.38
C GLY A 97 -10.68 -3.73 19.89
N ALA A 98 -10.44 -2.71 19.07
CA ALA A 98 -11.50 -1.86 18.51
C ALA A 98 -11.95 -2.39 17.13
N VAL A 99 -12.86 -3.37 17.17
CA VAL A 99 -13.28 -4.14 15.98
C VAL A 99 -14.06 -3.31 14.96
N ALA A 100 -14.85 -2.32 15.39
CA ALA A 100 -15.71 -1.55 14.47
C ALA A 100 -14.92 -0.69 13.47
N SER A 101 -13.73 -0.21 13.86
CA SER A 101 -12.92 0.72 13.08
C SER A 101 -12.40 0.11 11.77
N ILE A 102 -12.12 -1.20 11.74
CA ILE A 102 -11.61 -1.87 10.54
C ILE A 102 -12.65 -1.88 9.42
N PHE A 103 -13.92 -2.14 9.72
CA PHE A 103 -14.99 -2.17 8.72
C PHE A 103 -15.24 -0.82 8.09
N TRP A 104 -14.98 0.26 8.83
CA TRP A 104 -15.11 1.61 8.32
C TRP A 104 -13.98 1.97 7.35
N LEU A 105 -12.73 1.64 7.68
CA LEU A 105 -11.57 1.87 6.81
C LEU A 105 -11.66 1.06 5.50
N PHE A 106 -12.21 -0.15 5.54
CA PHE A 106 -12.43 -0.97 4.33
C PHE A 106 -13.79 -0.72 3.65
N LYS A 107 -14.62 0.20 4.16
CA LYS A 107 -15.91 0.51 3.56
C LYS A 107 -15.73 1.13 2.16
N GLU A 108 -14.68 1.92 1.98
CA GLU A 108 -14.40 2.60 0.72
C GLU A 108 -13.29 1.92 -0.09
N ASN A 109 -13.61 0.73 -0.63
CA ASN A 109 -12.74 0.01 -1.58
C ASN A 109 -12.67 0.64 -2.98
N LYS A 110 -13.07 1.91 -3.14
CA LYS A 110 -13.09 2.63 -4.44
C LYS A 110 -11.69 2.86 -5.00
N MET A 111 -10.67 2.90 -4.15
CA MET A 111 -9.27 3.01 -4.59
C MET A 111 -8.85 1.82 -5.48
N PHE A 112 -9.32 0.61 -5.16
CA PHE A 112 -9.07 -0.58 -5.97
C PHE A 112 -9.87 -0.58 -7.28
N GLU A 113 -11.02 0.09 -7.33
CA GLU A 113 -11.80 0.29 -8.56
C GLU A 113 -11.06 1.19 -9.55
N PHE A 114 -10.38 2.23 -9.06
CA PHE A 114 -9.53 3.08 -9.92
C PHE A 114 -8.34 2.29 -10.49
N CYS A 115 -7.73 1.40 -9.70
CA CYS A 115 -6.67 0.52 -10.19
C CYS A 115 -7.20 -0.45 -11.26
N GLU A 116 -8.40 -0.99 -11.07
CA GLU A 116 -9.07 -1.87 -12.02
C GLU A 116 -9.41 -1.17 -13.33
N ARG A 117 -9.92 0.06 -13.30
CA ARG A 117 -10.24 0.82 -14.52
C ARG A 117 -9.01 1.10 -15.40
N VAL A 118 -7.83 1.14 -14.79
CA VAL A 118 -6.59 1.53 -15.45
C VAL A 118 -5.81 0.33 -15.94
N SER A 119 -5.77 -0.73 -15.14
CA SER A 119 -4.95 -1.93 -15.40
C SER A 119 -5.76 -3.17 -15.77
N GLY A 120 -7.08 -3.17 -15.53
CA GLY A 120 -7.94 -4.34 -15.61
C GLY A 120 -7.89 -5.24 -14.36
N ALA A 121 -7.06 -4.92 -13.36
CA ALA A 121 -6.90 -5.70 -12.15
C ALA A 121 -7.03 -4.82 -10.89
N ARG A 122 -7.67 -5.36 -9.85
CA ARG A 122 -7.89 -4.62 -8.59
C ARG A 122 -6.62 -4.48 -7.74
N MET A 123 -5.81 -5.53 -7.65
CA MET A 123 -4.63 -5.58 -6.77
C MET A 123 -3.29 -5.85 -7.47
N ARG A 124 -3.29 -6.33 -8.72
CA ARG A 124 -2.05 -6.70 -9.41
C ARG A 124 -2.05 -6.01 -10.75
N ALA A 125 -1.71 -4.72 -10.72
CA ALA A 125 -1.95 -3.82 -11.84
C ALA A 125 -0.92 -4.02 -12.97
N ILE A 126 0.34 -4.29 -12.65
CA ILE A 126 1.45 -4.39 -13.60
C ILE A 126 1.39 -3.21 -14.61
N TYR A 127 1.14 -2.01 -14.07
CA TYR A 127 0.77 -0.84 -14.85
C TYR A 127 1.99 0.01 -15.22
N PHE A 128 2.98 0.08 -14.33
CA PHE A 128 4.23 0.75 -14.63
C PHE A 128 5.16 -0.16 -15.43
N ARG A 129 5.86 0.43 -16.39
CA ARG A 129 6.88 -0.24 -17.20
C ARG A 129 8.16 0.57 -17.16
N PRO A 130 9.35 -0.01 -17.40
CA PRO A 130 10.56 0.76 -17.55
C PRO A 130 10.35 1.86 -18.60
N SER A 131 10.80 3.09 -18.32
CA SER A 131 10.63 4.29 -19.16
C SER A 131 9.20 4.84 -19.37
N ARG A 132 8.12 4.03 -19.27
CA ARG A 132 6.76 4.45 -19.61
C ARG A 132 5.67 3.97 -18.65
N VAL A 133 4.43 4.33 -18.94
CA VAL A 133 3.24 3.71 -18.34
C VAL A 133 2.64 2.76 -19.38
N HIS A 134 1.95 1.70 -18.97
CA HIS A 134 1.44 0.70 -19.90
C HIS A 134 0.35 1.26 -20.83
N LEU A 135 -0.65 1.93 -20.26
CA LEU A 135 -1.79 2.54 -20.95
C LEU A 135 -2.04 3.93 -20.37
N ASP A 136 -2.58 4.86 -21.17
CA ASP A 136 -2.97 6.18 -20.64
C ASP A 136 -4.25 6.07 -19.79
N LEU A 137 -4.52 7.12 -19.01
CA LEU A 137 -5.71 7.19 -18.16
C LEU A 137 -7.00 7.13 -19.00
N PRO A 138 -8.01 6.34 -18.62
CA PRO A 138 -9.30 6.36 -19.28
C PRO A 138 -10.00 7.71 -19.08
N LEU A 139 -10.80 8.11 -20.07
CA LEU A 139 -11.55 9.37 -20.03
C LEU A 139 -12.50 9.41 -18.82
N GLY A 140 -12.54 10.55 -18.13
CA GLY A 140 -13.40 10.77 -16.97
C GLY A 140 -12.83 10.29 -15.62
N LEU A 141 -11.79 9.44 -15.60
CA LEU A 141 -11.25 8.88 -14.35
C LEU A 141 -10.77 9.94 -13.37
N VAL A 142 -10.12 11.01 -13.87
CA VAL A 142 -9.61 12.09 -13.03
C VAL A 142 -10.74 12.81 -12.29
N ASN A 143 -11.90 12.99 -12.93
CA ASN A 143 -13.07 13.62 -12.32
C ASN A 143 -13.65 12.72 -11.22
N ASP A 144 -13.70 11.41 -11.47
CA ASP A 144 -14.20 10.43 -10.48
C ASP A 144 -13.27 10.36 -9.26
N MET A 145 -11.94 10.40 -9.47
CA MET A 145 -10.95 10.49 -8.41
C MET A 145 -11.11 11.77 -7.58
N TYR A 146 -11.37 12.91 -8.25
CA TYR A 146 -11.59 14.18 -7.57
C TYR A 146 -12.84 14.15 -6.68
N GLN A 147 -13.98 13.67 -7.21
CA GLN A 147 -15.22 13.51 -6.43
C GLN A 147 -15.08 12.52 -5.26
N PHE A 148 -14.25 11.50 -5.44
CA PHE A 148 -13.93 10.56 -4.38
C PHE A 148 -13.13 11.24 -3.26
N LEU A 149 -12.07 11.99 -3.60
CA LEU A 149 -11.24 12.68 -2.62
C LEU A 149 -12.04 13.68 -1.78
N GLU A 150 -12.98 14.42 -2.36
CA GLU A 150 -13.85 15.33 -1.61
C GLU A 150 -14.67 14.60 -0.53
N LYS A 151 -15.17 13.40 -0.84
CA LYS A 151 -15.92 12.57 0.12
C LYS A 151 -15.00 11.89 1.13
N PHE A 152 -13.83 11.45 0.68
CA PHE A 152 -12.85 10.74 1.51
C PHE A 152 -12.31 11.64 2.64
N VAL A 153 -12.08 12.92 2.37
CA VAL A 153 -11.66 13.89 3.40
C VAL A 153 -12.74 14.05 4.47
N GLN A 154 -14.01 14.19 4.07
CA GLN A 154 -15.13 14.28 5.02
C GLN A 154 -15.26 13.02 5.90
N LEU A 155 -14.92 11.86 5.34
CA LEU A 155 -14.88 10.62 6.09
C LEU A 155 -13.76 10.62 7.11
N ILE A 156 -12.53 10.99 6.73
CA ILE A 156 -11.42 11.11 7.69
C ILE A 156 -11.80 12.03 8.86
N ASP A 157 -12.50 13.13 8.58
CA ASP A 157 -12.93 14.09 9.61
C ASP A 157 -14.10 13.60 10.50
N LEU A 158 -14.80 12.51 10.16
CA LEU A 158 -15.91 11.92 10.94
C LEU A 158 -15.46 11.21 12.24
N ASP A 159 -14.21 11.43 12.62
CA ASP A 159 -13.47 10.96 13.78
C ASP A 159 -14.21 11.11 15.13
N LYS A 160 -15.11 12.10 15.23
CA LYS A 160 -15.89 12.39 16.44
C LYS A 160 -16.79 11.24 16.90
N SER A 161 -17.26 10.41 15.97
CA SER A 161 -18.14 9.28 16.30
C SER A 161 -17.40 8.10 16.96
N TYR A 162 -16.07 8.04 16.81
CA TYR A 162 -15.23 6.94 17.32
C TYR A 162 -14.18 7.40 18.35
N GLN A 163 -14.34 8.61 18.90
CA GLN A 163 -13.46 9.17 19.93
C GLN A 163 -13.19 8.19 21.08
N GLY A 164 -14.19 7.38 21.45
CA GLY A 164 -14.06 6.33 22.46
C GLY A 164 -13.10 5.20 22.05
N CYS A 165 -13.14 4.77 20.79
CA CYS A 165 -12.20 3.77 20.26
C CYS A 165 -10.77 4.34 20.22
N TRP A 166 -10.63 5.60 19.79
CA TRP A 166 -9.34 6.28 19.76
C TRP A 166 -8.74 6.46 21.14
N ASN A 167 -9.53 6.79 22.16
CA ASN A 167 -9.04 6.88 23.54
C ASN A 167 -8.47 5.55 24.04
N CYS A 168 -9.11 4.42 23.72
CA CYS A 168 -8.58 3.09 24.06
C CYS A 168 -7.24 2.79 23.37
N VAL A 169 -7.12 3.14 22.08
CA VAL A 169 -5.87 2.97 21.32
C VAL A 169 -4.78 3.87 21.89
N ILE A 170 -5.07 5.15 22.13
CA ILE A 170 -4.12 6.11 22.72
C ILE A 170 -3.63 5.61 24.08
N GLN A 171 -4.52 5.17 24.98
CA GLN A 171 -4.12 4.67 26.30
C GLN A 171 -3.21 3.44 26.22
N ARG A 172 -3.44 2.56 25.24
CA ARG A 172 -2.63 1.35 25.06
C ARG A 172 -1.31 1.64 24.37
N CYS A 173 -1.30 2.45 23.31
CA CYS A 173 -0.10 2.77 22.55
C CYS A 173 0.82 3.79 23.26
N ALA A 174 0.28 4.75 24.02
CA ALA A 174 1.09 5.77 24.70
C ALA A 174 2.04 5.21 25.77
N ARG A 175 1.80 3.98 26.24
CA ARG A 175 2.65 3.30 27.23
C ARG A 175 3.80 2.53 26.60
N TYR A 176 3.77 2.32 25.29
CA TYR A 176 4.78 1.53 24.55
C TYR A 176 5.46 2.42 23.51
N GLY A 177 6.71 2.79 23.78
CA GLY A 177 7.58 3.56 22.89
C GLY A 177 9.04 3.35 23.31
N PRO A 178 10.02 3.71 22.47
CA PRO A 178 11.43 3.62 22.85
C PRO A 178 11.65 4.50 24.09
N SER A 179 12.18 3.90 25.16
CA SER A 179 12.70 4.61 26.33
C SER A 179 13.94 5.42 25.98
#